data_AF-Q38GA5-F1
#
_entry.id   AF-Q38GA5-F1
#
_cell.length_a   1.000
_cell.length_b   1.000
_cell.length_c   1.000
_cell.angle_alpha   90.00
_cell.angle_beta   90.00
_cell.angle_gamma   90.00
#
_symmetry.space_group_name_H-M   'P 1'
#
loop_
_entity.id
_entity.type
_entity.pdbx_description
1 polymer ?
#
loop_
_entity_poly.entity_id
_entity_poly.type
_entity_poly.pdbx_seq_one_letter_code
_entity_poly.pdbx_strand_id
1 'polypeptide(L)'
;MVPQRPAKVALSQAEKPAPIIIPALSEDDEEIIQSVVQGKTPSYSLESKLGDCLRAASIRKEALQRITGKSLEGLPLEGFDYESILGQCCEMPVGYVQIPVGIAGPLLLDGREYSVPMATTEGCLVASTNRGCKAIFVSGGA
;
A
#
# COMPACT_ATOMS: atom_id res chain seq x y z
N MET A 1 -42.66 -24.85 -1.66
CA MET A 1 -42.36 -23.49 -2.16
C MET A 1 -40.88 -23.43 -2.45
N VAL A 2 -40.47 -23.51 -3.72
CA VAL A 2 -39.06 -23.56 -4.11
C VAL A 2 -38.49 -22.14 -4.04
N PRO A 3 -37.35 -21.89 -3.37
CA PRO A 3 -36.74 -20.56 -3.37
C PRO A 3 -36.30 -20.23 -4.80
N GLN A 4 -36.82 -19.14 -5.36
CA GLN A 4 -36.37 -18.65 -6.66
C GLN A 4 -34.93 -18.17 -6.55
N ARG A 5 -34.08 -18.67 -7.48
CA ARG A 5 -32.69 -18.25 -7.63
C ARG A 5 -32.66 -16.76 -8.03
N PRO A 6 -31.87 -15.89 -7.37
CA PRO A 6 -31.78 -14.49 -7.76
C PRO A 6 -31.16 -14.38 -9.17
N ALA A 7 -31.64 -13.38 -9.93
CA ALA A 7 -31.24 -13.11 -11.30
C ALA A 7 -29.72 -12.88 -11.41
N LYS A 8 -29.11 -13.41 -12.47
CA LYS A 8 -27.70 -13.13 -12.81
C LYS A 8 -27.56 -11.64 -13.11
N VAL A 9 -26.92 -10.90 -12.23
CA VAL A 9 -26.43 -9.54 -12.53
C VAL A 9 -25.32 -9.71 -13.57
N ALA A 10 -25.53 -9.14 -14.76
CA ALA A 10 -24.51 -9.08 -15.78
C ALA A 10 -23.35 -8.22 -15.25
N LEU A 11 -22.17 -8.82 -15.11
CA LEU A 11 -20.94 -8.11 -14.80
C LEU A 11 -20.67 -7.15 -15.98
N SER A 12 -20.87 -5.86 -15.74
CA SER A 12 -20.42 -4.83 -16.67
C SER A 12 -18.91 -4.93 -16.79
N GLN A 13 -18.42 -4.92 -18.03
CA GLN A 13 -17.00 -4.97 -18.34
C GLN A 13 -16.28 -3.88 -17.55
N ALA A 14 -15.27 -4.27 -16.76
CA ALA A 14 -14.43 -3.32 -16.04
C ALA A 14 -13.73 -2.44 -17.06
N GLU A 15 -14.06 -1.15 -17.05
CA GLU A 15 -13.38 -0.15 -17.84
C GLU A 15 -11.91 -0.12 -17.40
N LYS A 16 -10.98 -0.26 -18.34
CA LYS A 16 -9.55 -0.14 -18.04
C LYS A 16 -9.32 1.26 -17.44
N PRO A 17 -8.64 1.38 -16.28
CA PRO A 17 -8.30 2.69 -15.76
C PRO A 17 -7.51 3.45 -16.82
N ALA A 18 -7.85 4.73 -17.02
CA ALA A 18 -7.10 5.61 -17.89
C ALA A 18 -5.60 5.56 -17.52
N PRO A 19 -4.69 5.65 -18.50
CA PRO A 19 -3.26 5.71 -18.21
C PRO A 19 -3.00 6.85 -17.23
N ILE A 20 -2.46 6.51 -16.07
CA ILE A 20 -2.10 7.46 -15.02
C ILE A 20 -0.98 8.32 -15.60
N ILE A 21 -1.27 9.60 -15.76
CA ILE A 21 -0.33 10.60 -16.25
C ILE A 21 0.71 10.79 -15.14
N ILE A 22 1.89 10.20 -15.30
CA ILE A 22 3.05 10.52 -14.46
C ILE A 22 3.30 12.02 -14.64
N PRO A 23 3.41 12.84 -13.58
CA PRO A 23 3.85 14.22 -13.75
C PRO A 23 5.19 14.18 -14.46
N ALA A 24 5.28 14.88 -15.60
CA ALA A 24 6.49 14.91 -16.39
C ALA A 24 7.65 15.34 -15.49
N LEU A 25 8.70 14.51 -15.43
CA LEU A 25 9.92 14.83 -14.69
C LEU A 25 10.44 16.18 -15.17
N SER A 26 10.67 17.10 -14.23
CA SER A 26 11.27 18.39 -14.56
C SER A 26 12.72 18.21 -14.99
N GLU A 27 13.27 19.15 -15.76
CA GLU A 27 14.70 19.12 -16.14
C GLU A 27 15.60 19.09 -14.90
N ASP A 28 15.24 19.81 -13.83
CA ASP A 28 15.91 19.78 -12.54
C ASP A 28 15.93 18.37 -11.91
N ASP A 29 14.79 17.66 -11.96
CA ASP A 29 14.71 16.29 -11.41
C ASP A 29 15.63 15.34 -12.18
N GLU A 30 15.70 15.48 -13.50
CA GLU A 30 16.56 14.67 -14.35
C GLU A 30 18.04 14.88 -14.00
N GLU A 31 18.49 16.12 -13.79
CA GLU A 31 19.85 16.42 -13.34
C GLU A 31 20.18 15.81 -11.98
N ILE A 32 19.24 15.90 -11.02
CA ILE A 32 19.41 15.31 -9.69
C ILE A 32 19.50 13.78 -9.79
N ILE A 33 18.62 13.15 -10.57
CA ILE A 33 18.65 11.70 -10.81
C ILE A 33 20.01 11.29 -11.37
N GLN A 34 20.53 11.98 -12.39
CA GLN A 34 21.84 11.69 -12.96
C GLN A 34 22.97 11.85 -11.94
N SER A 35 22.91 12.88 -11.09
CA SER A 35 23.87 13.11 -10.01
C SER A 35 23.87 11.98 -8.97
N VAL A 36 22.69 11.44 -8.64
CA VAL A 36 22.54 10.29 -7.74
C VAL A 36 23.07 9.00 -8.39
N VAL A 37 22.72 8.75 -9.66
CA VAL A 37 23.20 7.58 -10.42
C VAL A 37 24.72 7.57 -10.54
N GLN A 38 25.34 8.73 -10.74
CA GLN A 38 26.80 8.89 -10.80
C GLN A 38 27.48 8.85 -9.41
N GLY A 39 26.72 8.80 -8.31
CA GLY A 39 27.25 8.77 -6.94
C GLY A 39 27.77 10.12 -6.43
N LYS A 40 27.53 11.23 -7.16
CA LYS A 40 27.92 12.58 -6.73
C LYS A 40 27.02 13.10 -5.61
N THR A 41 25.72 12.77 -5.68
CA THR A 41 24.75 13.12 -4.65
C THR A 41 24.38 11.87 -3.84
N PRO A 42 24.63 11.85 -2.52
CA PRO A 42 24.19 10.74 -1.68
C PRO A 42 22.67 10.69 -1.58
N SER A 43 22.07 9.54 -1.88
CA SER A 43 20.61 9.38 -1.95
C SER A 43 19.88 9.62 -0.60
N TYR A 44 20.53 9.33 0.52
CA TYR A 44 19.96 9.58 1.86
C TYR A 44 19.83 11.08 2.20
N SER A 45 20.46 11.97 1.42
CA SER A 45 20.41 13.42 1.65
C SER A 45 19.32 14.14 0.85
N LEU A 46 18.52 13.41 0.07
CA LEU A 46 17.54 14.01 -0.84
C LEU A 46 16.43 14.73 -0.08
N GLU A 47 15.91 14.15 0.99
CA GLU A 47 14.84 14.74 1.80
C GLU A 47 15.26 16.09 2.39
N SER A 48 16.48 16.17 2.95
CA SER A 48 16.99 17.41 3.55
C SER A 48 17.38 18.47 2.52
N LYS A 49 17.83 18.07 1.33
CA LYS A 49 18.21 19.01 0.25
C LYS A 49 17.01 19.56 -0.50
N LEU A 50 16.00 18.72 -0.75
CA LEU A 50 14.84 19.08 -1.56
C LEU A 50 13.72 19.69 -0.72
N GLY A 51 13.64 19.35 0.57
CA GLY A 51 12.56 19.79 1.45
C GLY A 51 11.20 19.17 1.11
N ASP A 52 11.16 18.21 0.18
CA ASP A 52 9.98 17.50 -0.28
C ASP A 52 10.28 16.00 -0.27
N CYS A 53 9.66 15.28 0.66
CA CYS A 53 9.90 13.85 0.89
C CYS A 53 9.31 12.99 -0.23
N LEU A 54 8.17 13.39 -0.82
CA LEU A 54 7.56 12.67 -1.94
C LEU A 54 8.43 12.77 -3.18
N ARG A 55 8.90 13.99 -3.49
CA ARG A 55 9.83 14.23 -4.59
C ARG A 55 11.15 13.49 -4.39
N ALA A 56 11.71 13.49 -3.18
CA ALA A 56 12.90 12.74 -2.84
C ALA A 56 12.73 11.22 -3.08
N ALA A 57 11.61 10.65 -2.65
CA ALA A 57 11.28 9.24 -2.89
C ALA A 57 11.13 8.92 -4.38
N SER A 58 10.51 9.82 -5.15
CA SER A 58 10.36 9.70 -6.62
C SER A 58 11.71 9.68 -7.35
N ILE A 59 12.55 10.68 -7.08
CA ILE A 59 13.92 10.77 -7.64
C ILE A 59 14.73 9.53 -7.29
N ARG A 60 14.64 9.08 -6.03
CA ARG A 60 15.34 7.87 -5.58
C ARG A 60 14.84 6.62 -6.30
N LYS A 61 13.53 6.46 -6.44
CA LYS A 61 12.93 5.34 -7.17
C LYS A 61 13.47 5.30 -8.59
N GLU A 62 13.51 6.44 -9.28
CA GLU A 62 14.04 6.48 -10.64
C GLU A 62 15.54 6.22 -10.74
N ALA A 63 16.34 6.81 -9.85
CA ALA A 63 17.77 6.52 -9.78
C ALA A 63 18.02 5.02 -9.55
N LEU A 64 17.23 4.37 -8.68
CA LEU A 64 17.35 2.94 -8.39
C LEU A 64 17.00 2.08 -9.62
N GLN A 65 15.96 2.44 -10.38
CA GLN A 65 15.63 1.74 -11.64
C GLN A 65 16.79 1.81 -12.64
N ARG A 66 17.42 2.98 -12.78
CA ARG A 66 18.56 3.17 -13.70
C ARG A 66 19.81 2.42 -13.26
N ILE A 67 20.13 2.44 -11.96
CA ILE A 67 21.28 1.74 -11.40
C ILE A 67 21.12 0.22 -11.56
N THR A 68 19.93 -0.31 -11.29
CA THR A 68 19.68 -1.76 -11.29
C THR A 68 19.30 -2.32 -12.66
N GLY A 69 18.86 -1.46 -13.58
CA GLY A 69 18.26 -1.87 -14.85
C GLY A 69 16.94 -2.61 -14.69
N LYS A 70 16.30 -2.55 -13.51
CA LYS A 70 15.04 -3.25 -13.20
C LYS A 70 13.92 -2.25 -12.98
N SER A 71 12.75 -2.58 -13.52
CA SER A 71 11.53 -1.81 -13.27
C SER A 71 11.04 -2.00 -11.84
N LEU A 72 10.60 -0.90 -11.22
CA LEU A 72 9.85 -0.85 -9.95
C LEU A 72 8.38 -0.49 -10.21
N GLU A 73 7.89 -0.82 -11.41
CA GLU A 73 6.47 -0.82 -11.73
C GLU A 73 5.70 -1.72 -10.74
N GLY A 74 4.55 -1.25 -10.28
CA GLY A 74 3.76 -1.93 -9.25
C GLY A 74 4.11 -1.55 -7.80
N LEU A 75 5.19 -0.79 -7.56
CA LEU A 75 5.45 -0.15 -6.26
C LEU A 75 4.90 1.29 -6.28
N PRO A 76 3.75 1.58 -5.63
CA PRO A 76 3.15 2.90 -5.66
C PRO A 76 4.02 3.94 -4.93
N LEU A 77 3.88 5.19 -5.35
CA LEU A 77 4.48 6.35 -4.69
C LEU A 77 3.40 7.26 -4.08
N GLU A 78 2.35 7.55 -4.83
CA GLU A 78 1.28 8.49 -4.45
C GLU A 78 0.38 7.95 -3.33
N GLY A 79 -0.31 8.84 -2.61
CA GLY A 79 -1.28 8.46 -1.58
C GLY A 79 -0.66 8.03 -0.24
N PHE A 80 0.63 8.29 -0.04
CA PHE A 80 1.35 8.03 1.20
C PHE A 80 2.01 9.31 1.74
N ASP A 81 1.90 9.54 3.04
CA ASP A 81 2.53 10.68 3.73
C ASP A 81 3.98 10.33 4.10
N TYR A 82 4.92 10.72 3.24
CA TYR A 82 6.35 10.48 3.46
C TYR A 82 6.96 11.36 4.57
N GLU A 83 6.33 12.48 4.93
CA GLU A 83 6.82 13.31 6.02
C GLU A 83 6.65 12.59 7.36
N SER A 84 5.54 11.86 7.53
CA SER A 84 5.25 11.12 8.76
C SER A 84 6.26 10.02 9.11
N ILE A 85 7.00 9.50 8.14
CA ILE A 85 7.99 8.42 8.36
C ILE A 85 9.43 8.93 8.49
N LEU A 86 9.70 10.18 8.10
CA LEU A 86 11.05 10.72 8.03
C LEU A 86 11.72 10.73 9.41
N GLY A 87 12.84 10.00 9.53
CA GLY A 87 13.59 9.91 10.78
C GLY A 87 12.88 9.14 11.91
N GLN A 88 11.81 8.41 11.58
CA GLN A 88 11.03 7.64 12.55
C GLN A 88 10.96 6.16 12.17
N CYS A 89 10.41 5.84 11.00
CA CYS A 89 9.98 4.48 10.66
C CYS A 89 10.76 3.83 9.52
N CYS A 90 11.25 4.61 8.56
CA CYS A 90 11.93 4.08 7.38
C CYS A 90 12.89 5.13 6.78
N GLU A 91 14.07 4.67 6.39
CA GLU A 91 15.05 5.46 5.67
C GLU A 91 15.01 5.19 4.17
N MET A 92 15.33 6.23 3.38
CA MET A 92 15.45 6.14 1.92
C MET A 92 14.25 5.47 1.21
N PRO A 93 12.99 5.92 1.46
CA PRO A 93 11.82 5.30 0.86
C PRO A 93 11.82 5.42 -0.67
N VAL A 94 11.34 4.39 -1.35
CA VAL A 94 11.15 4.34 -2.82
C VAL A 94 9.71 4.03 -3.22
N GLY A 95 8.80 4.04 -2.24
CA GLY A 95 7.40 3.65 -2.35
C GLY A 95 6.96 2.89 -1.11
N TYR A 96 5.81 2.23 -1.21
CA TYR A 96 5.22 1.43 -0.13
C TYR A 96 4.53 0.19 -0.68
N VAL A 97 4.29 -0.81 0.17
CA VAL A 97 3.54 -2.02 -0.21
C VAL A 97 2.14 -1.95 0.37
N GLN A 98 1.13 -2.14 -0.49
CA GLN A 98 -0.27 -2.24 -0.06
C GLN A 98 -0.56 -3.66 0.43
N ILE A 99 -1.08 -3.78 1.66
CA ILE A 99 -1.50 -5.06 2.24
C ILE A 99 -3.04 -5.05 2.39
N PRO A 100 -3.77 -6.04 1.83
CA PRO A 100 -5.22 -6.13 2.03
C PRO A 100 -5.58 -6.21 3.51
N VAL A 101 -6.57 -5.42 3.94
CA VAL A 101 -7.08 -5.41 5.31
C VAL A 101 -8.52 -5.90 5.32
N GLY A 102 -8.77 -7.03 5.97
CA GLY A 102 -10.11 -7.55 6.24
C GLY A 102 -10.55 -7.31 7.68
N ILE A 103 -11.83 -7.50 7.98
CA ILE A 103 -12.39 -7.42 9.34
C ILE A 103 -12.89 -8.80 9.76
N ALA A 104 -12.51 -9.25 10.97
CA ALA A 104 -13.10 -10.40 11.64
C ALA A 104 -13.88 -9.96 12.89
N GLY A 105 -15.12 -10.43 13.08
CA GLY A 105 -15.91 -10.13 14.26
C GLY A 105 -17.43 -10.24 14.09
N PRO A 106 -18.20 -9.87 15.14
CA PRO A 106 -17.70 -9.39 16.43
C PRO A 106 -17.03 -10.50 17.24
N LEU A 107 -15.90 -10.18 17.88
CA LEU A 107 -15.31 -10.97 18.95
C LEU A 107 -15.85 -10.45 20.28
N LEU A 108 -16.61 -11.27 21.01
CA LEU A 108 -17.07 -10.96 22.36
C LEU A 108 -15.99 -11.38 23.35
N LEU A 109 -15.31 -10.41 23.95
CA LEU A 109 -14.21 -10.59 24.90
C LEU A 109 -14.43 -9.68 26.11
N ASP A 110 -14.39 -10.23 27.32
CA ASP A 110 -14.59 -9.49 28.58
C ASP A 110 -15.89 -8.63 28.58
N GLY A 111 -16.96 -9.18 27.98
CA GLY A 111 -18.25 -8.52 27.86
C GLY A 111 -18.30 -7.36 26.84
N ARG A 112 -17.30 -7.21 25.98
CA ARG A 112 -17.25 -6.18 24.93
C ARG A 112 -17.10 -6.79 23.54
N GLU A 113 -17.72 -6.17 22.55
CA GLU A 113 -17.64 -6.60 21.16
C GLU A 113 -16.55 -5.85 20.39
N TYR A 114 -15.72 -6.59 19.67
CA TYR A 114 -14.62 -6.04 18.87
C TYR A 114 -14.74 -6.43 17.40
N SER A 115 -14.53 -5.45 16.51
CA SER A 115 -14.24 -5.68 15.10
C SER A 115 -12.73 -5.64 14.91
N VAL A 116 -12.13 -6.78 14.55
CA VAL A 116 -10.68 -6.95 14.50
C VAL A 116 -10.18 -6.72 13.07
N PRO A 117 -9.43 -5.63 12.80
CA PRO A 117 -8.77 -5.44 11.51
C PRO A 117 -7.57 -6.38 11.38
N MET A 118 -7.45 -7.02 10.22
CA MET A 118 -6.40 -8.00 9.92
C MET A 118 -5.78 -7.68 8.56
N ALA A 119 -4.51 -7.27 8.55
CA ALA A 119 -3.72 -7.10 7.33
C ALA A 119 -3.08 -8.43 6.94
N THR A 120 -3.47 -9.02 5.81
CA THR A 120 -2.92 -10.30 5.35
C THR A 120 -3.08 -10.51 3.85
N THR A 121 -2.17 -11.29 3.26
CA THR A 121 -2.29 -11.82 1.89
C THR A 121 -2.65 -13.31 1.88
N GLU A 122 -2.75 -13.96 3.05
CA GLU A 122 -3.08 -15.38 3.19
C GLU A 122 -4.58 -15.62 2.92
N GLY A 123 -4.86 -16.51 1.96
CA GLY A 123 -6.21 -16.93 1.63
C GLY A 123 -6.91 -17.59 2.83
N CYS A 124 -8.22 -17.38 2.94
CA CYS A 124 -9.08 -17.94 3.98
C CYS A 124 -8.77 -17.53 5.45
N LEU A 125 -7.64 -16.90 5.77
CA LEU A 125 -7.26 -16.58 7.15
C LEU A 125 -8.32 -15.70 7.87
N VAL A 126 -8.70 -14.57 7.26
CA VAL A 126 -9.71 -13.65 7.83
C VAL A 126 -11.05 -14.37 7.99
N ALA A 127 -11.49 -15.10 6.96
CA ALA A 127 -12.75 -15.83 7.00
C ALA A 127 -12.76 -16.93 8.06
N SER A 128 -11.65 -17.66 8.23
CA SER A 128 -11.51 -18.70 9.24
C SER A 128 -11.53 -18.11 10.64
N THR A 129 -10.79 -17.02 10.86
CA THR A 129 -10.79 -16.27 12.12
C THR A 129 -12.19 -15.76 12.46
N ASN A 130 -12.92 -15.23 11.47
CA ASN A 130 -14.29 -14.77 11.63
C ASN A 130 -15.25 -15.90 12.07
N ARG A 131 -15.07 -17.13 11.55
CA ARG A 131 -15.83 -18.29 12.03
C ARG A 131 -15.51 -18.62 13.50
N GLY A 132 -14.25 -18.49 13.90
CA GLY A 132 -13.82 -18.61 15.30
C GLY A 132 -14.48 -17.56 16.20
N CYS A 133 -14.45 -16.29 15.81
CA CYS A 133 -15.14 -15.22 16.53
C CYS A 133 -16.64 -15.51 16.68
N LYS A 134 -17.29 -16.00 15.62
CA LYS A 134 -18.69 -16.39 15.67
C LYS A 134 -18.96 -17.52 16.68
N ALA A 135 -18.10 -18.53 16.72
CA ALA A 135 -18.22 -19.63 17.68
C ALA A 135 -18.09 -19.13 19.13
N ILE A 136 -17.07 -18.31 19.41
CA ILE A 136 -16.87 -17.68 20.74
C ILE A 136 -18.09 -16.86 21.14
N PHE A 137 -18.61 -16.03 20.23
CA PHE A 137 -19.74 -15.17 20.49
C PHE A 137 -20.98 -15.96 20.91
N VAL A 138 -21.33 -17.03 20.18
CA VAL A 138 -22.51 -17.85 20.51
C VAL A 138 -22.32 -18.70 21.76
N SER A 139 -21.08 -18.90 22.21
CA SER A 139 -20.73 -19.59 23.46
C SER A 139 -20.77 -18.68 24.70
N GLY A 140 -21.16 -17.41 24.56
CA GLY A 140 -21.24 -16.46 25.67
C GLY A 140 -20.01 -15.57 25.84
N GLY A 141 -19.07 -15.60 24.88
CA GLY A 141 -17.85 -14.81 24.90
C GLY A 141 -16.63 -15.59 25.40
N ALA A 142 -15.48 -14.91 25.35
CA ALA A 142 -14.22 -15.32 25.94
C ALA A 142 -13.86 -14.42 27.12
#